data_AF-A0A0D7W6U9-F1
#
_entry.id   AF-A0A0D7W6U9-F1
#
_cell.length_a   1.000
_cell.length_b   1.000
_cell.length_c   1.000
_cell.angle_alpha   90.00
_cell.angle_beta   90.00
_cell.angle_gamma   90.00
#
_symmetry.space_group_name_H-M   'P 1'
#
loop_
_entity.id
_entity.type
_entity.pdbx_description
1 polymer ?
#
loop_
_entity_poly.entity_id
_entity_poly.type
_entity_poly.pdbx_seq_one_letter_code
_entity_poly.pdbx_strand_id
1 'polypeptide(L)'
;MTFYNKIKWILGILIVFVLIITTNLIDKNNFVRVRDSVETIYEDRLIAKDLIFEMLKSIQEKELAVLVSDSTFFKYRNETINDHLTTLVLRFDKTKLTKDEAEVFGNLKENVKLLIASEKSFVKTEKSNNVDMLKHISGLKENLNDLSKIQIDEGRRQMSISKRAVDTVELFTHIEIYFLIFLAVVVQVIIMYQPKDKEK
;
A
#
# COMPACT_ATOMS: atom_id res chain seq x y z
N MET A 1 18.81 -40.19 -39.59
CA MET A 1 18.91 -38.72 -39.39
C MET A 1 20.37 -38.34 -39.26
N THR A 2 20.87 -37.44 -40.09
CA THR A 2 22.21 -36.87 -39.93
C THR A 2 22.29 -36.15 -38.58
N PHE A 3 23.45 -36.20 -37.91
CA PHE A 3 23.69 -35.56 -36.59
C PHE A 3 23.22 -34.10 -36.53
N TYR A 4 23.32 -33.40 -37.67
CA TYR A 4 22.83 -32.04 -37.87
C TYR A 4 21.31 -31.87 -37.67
N ASN A 5 20.49 -32.84 -38.11
CA ASN A 5 19.04 -32.80 -37.91
C ASN A 5 18.68 -32.96 -36.42
N LYS A 6 19.39 -33.83 -35.69
CA LYS A 6 19.17 -33.97 -34.23
C LYS A 6 19.49 -32.67 -33.49
N ILE A 7 20.57 -31.98 -33.84
CA ILE A 7 20.93 -30.69 -33.25
C ILE A 7 19.85 -29.64 -33.53
N LYS A 8 19.36 -29.53 -34.77
CA LYS A 8 18.28 -28.59 -35.12
C LYS A 8 17.02 -28.79 -34.26
N TRP A 9 16.61 -30.04 -34.06
CA TRP A 9 15.44 -30.38 -33.24
C TRP A 9 15.63 -30.02 -31.77
N ILE A 10 16.79 -30.36 -31.20
CA ILE A 10 17.13 -30.02 -29.81
C ILE A 10 17.15 -28.50 -29.61
N LEU A 11 17.75 -27.76 -30.55
CA LEU A 11 17.87 -26.30 -30.45
C LEU A 11 16.50 -25.62 -30.54
N GLY A 12 15.60 -26.11 -31.41
CA GLY A 12 14.24 -25.59 -31.52
C GLY A 12 13.43 -25.79 -30.22
N ILE A 13 13.48 -26.99 -29.64
CA ILE A 13 12.80 -27.28 -28.36
C ILE A 13 13.41 -26.43 -27.23
N LEU A 14 14.74 -26.29 -27.20
CA LEU A 14 15.42 -25.47 -26.19
C LEU A 14 14.95 -24.01 -26.24
N ILE A 15 14.82 -23.42 -27.43
CA ILE A 15 14.36 -22.04 -27.60
C ILE A 15 12.95 -21.86 -27.03
N VAL A 16 12.03 -22.77 -27.35
CA VAL A 16 10.65 -22.74 -26.79
C VAL A 16 10.69 -22.80 -25.28
N PHE A 17 11.50 -23.69 -24.72
CA PHE A 17 11.58 -23.89 -23.29
C PHE A 17 12.17 -22.68 -22.55
N VAL A 18 13.24 -22.10 -23.09
CA VAL A 18 13.84 -20.87 -22.56
C VAL A 18 12.85 -19.71 -22.59
N LEU A 19 12.05 -19.60 -23.67
CA LEU A 19 11.02 -18.58 -23.78
C LEU A 19 9.97 -18.72 -22.67
N ILE A 20 9.37 -19.91 -22.54
CA ILE A 20 8.32 -20.20 -21.54
C ILE A 20 8.85 -19.94 -20.12
N ILE A 21 10.09 -20.34 -19.82
CA ILE A 21 10.69 -20.06 -18.50
C ILE A 21 10.84 -18.55 -18.29
N THR A 22 11.31 -17.83 -19.31
CA THR A 22 11.55 -16.39 -19.20
C THR A 22 10.26 -15.64 -18.95
N THR A 23 9.18 -15.93 -19.69
CA THR A 23 7.87 -15.30 -19.50
C THR A 23 7.29 -15.67 -18.14
N ASN A 24 7.35 -16.94 -17.73
CA ASN A 24 6.90 -17.38 -16.42
C ASN A 24 7.63 -16.66 -15.25
N LEU A 25 8.94 -16.45 -15.38
CA LEU A 25 9.72 -15.71 -14.38
C LEU A 25 9.35 -14.22 -14.33
N ILE A 26 9.13 -13.60 -15.49
CA ILE A 26 8.67 -12.20 -15.59
C ILE A 26 7.29 -12.06 -14.94
N ASP A 27 6.36 -12.95 -15.25
CA ASP A 27 5.00 -12.95 -14.71
C ASP A 27 5.01 -13.12 -13.20
N LYS A 28 5.80 -14.06 -12.67
CA LYS A 28 5.97 -14.25 -11.22
C LYS A 28 6.41 -12.97 -10.52
N ASN A 29 7.40 -12.26 -11.09
CA ASN A 29 7.93 -11.03 -10.48
C ASN A 29 6.90 -9.90 -10.49
N ASN A 30 6.11 -9.78 -11.57
CA ASN A 30 5.02 -8.81 -11.64
C ASN A 30 3.85 -9.17 -10.71
N PHE A 31 3.50 -10.45 -10.60
CA PHE A 31 2.48 -10.92 -9.67
C PHE A 31 2.83 -10.58 -8.22
N VAL A 32 4.09 -10.77 -7.82
CA VAL A 32 4.58 -10.35 -6.50
C VAL A 32 4.38 -8.84 -6.30
N ARG A 33 4.72 -8.00 -7.28
CA ARG A 33 4.47 -6.54 -7.20
C ARG A 33 3.00 -6.20 -7.01
N VAL A 34 2.10 -6.86 -7.74
CA VAL A 34 0.64 -6.66 -7.60
C VAL A 34 0.19 -7.05 -6.20
N ARG A 35 0.56 -8.25 -5.74
CA ARG A 35 0.21 -8.76 -4.42
C ARG A 35 0.68 -7.81 -3.31
N ASP A 36 1.96 -7.44 -3.33
CA ASP A 36 2.55 -6.59 -2.30
C ASP A 36 1.91 -5.18 -2.31
N SER A 37 1.50 -4.67 -3.48
CA SER A 37 0.76 -3.41 -3.59
C SER A 37 -0.64 -3.53 -2.98
N VAL A 38 -1.35 -4.64 -3.22
CA VAL A 38 -2.68 -4.90 -2.66
C VAL A 38 -2.62 -5.04 -1.14
N GLU A 39 -1.64 -5.79 -0.64
CA GLU A 39 -1.37 -5.95 0.80
C GLU A 39 -1.10 -4.58 1.46
N THR A 40 -0.22 -3.77 0.85
CA THR A 40 0.07 -2.42 1.35
C THR A 40 -1.18 -1.52 1.33
N ILE A 41 -2.00 -1.57 0.27
CA ILE A 41 -3.25 -0.79 0.17
C ILE A 41 -4.22 -1.18 1.30
N TYR A 42 -4.30 -2.46 1.64
CA TYR A 42 -5.18 -2.93 2.71
C TYR A 42 -4.59 -2.65 4.10
N GLU A 43 -3.45 -3.25 4.41
CA GLU A 43 -2.88 -3.26 5.76
C GLU A 43 -2.33 -1.92 6.20
N ASP A 44 -1.67 -1.18 5.30
CA ASP A 44 -1.00 0.06 5.65
C ASP A 44 -1.77 1.32 5.25
N ARG A 45 -2.70 1.23 4.28
CA ARG A 45 -3.47 2.41 3.82
C ARG A 45 -4.91 2.42 4.31
N LEU A 46 -5.65 1.33 4.15
CA LEU A 46 -7.04 1.30 4.55
C LEU A 46 -7.19 1.26 6.07
N ILE A 47 -6.43 0.41 6.75
CA ILE A 47 -6.44 0.34 8.23
C ILE A 47 -5.96 1.67 8.83
N ALA A 48 -4.89 2.27 8.28
CA ALA A 48 -4.40 3.56 8.75
C ALA A 48 -5.46 4.68 8.61
N LYS A 49 -6.23 4.69 7.51
CA LYS A 49 -7.35 5.63 7.34
C LYS A 49 -8.47 5.41 8.36
N ASP A 50 -8.80 4.17 8.70
CA ASP A 50 -9.77 3.86 9.75
C ASP A 50 -9.30 4.39 11.10
N LEU A 51 -8.02 4.16 11.45
CA LEU A 51 -7.41 4.70 12.66
C LEU A 51 -7.44 6.25 12.69
N ILE A 52 -7.10 6.91 11.58
CA ILE A 52 -7.18 8.38 11.46
C ILE A 52 -8.60 8.87 11.71
N PHE A 53 -9.59 8.17 11.17
CA PHE A 53 -11.00 8.53 11.33
C PHE A 53 -11.48 8.36 12.79
N GLU A 54 -11.12 7.27 13.45
CA GLU A 54 -11.44 7.04 14.87
C GLU A 54 -10.72 8.04 15.79
N MET A 55 -9.49 8.44 15.46
CA MET A 55 -8.79 9.52 16.17
C MET A 55 -9.52 10.85 15.99
N LEU A 56 -9.95 11.16 14.76
CA LEU A 56 -10.70 12.39 14.47
C LEU A 56 -12.00 12.45 15.26
N LYS A 57 -12.76 11.35 15.36
CA LYS A 57 -13.98 11.29 16.19
C LYS A 57 -13.67 11.59 17.66
N SER A 58 -12.62 10.97 18.20
CA SER A 58 -12.19 11.17 19.59
C SER A 58 -11.81 12.63 19.86
N ILE A 59 -11.14 13.28 18.90
CA ILE A 59 -10.75 14.69 18.99
C ILE A 59 -11.95 15.63 18.84
N GLN A 60 -12.88 15.33 17.93
CA GLN A 60 -14.13 16.10 17.77
C GLN A 60 -14.99 16.05 19.04
N GLU A 61 -15.05 14.90 19.69
CA GLU A 61 -15.78 14.77 20.95
C GLU A 61 -15.19 15.64 22.05
N LYS A 62 -13.85 15.66 22.15
CA LYS A 62 -13.12 16.55 23.07
C LYS A 62 -13.31 18.02 22.72
N GLU A 63 -13.29 18.38 21.43
CA GLU A 63 -13.53 19.74 20.95
C GLU A 63 -14.89 20.27 21.44
N LEU A 64 -15.95 19.46 21.27
CA LEU A 64 -17.28 19.82 21.76
C LEU A 64 -17.29 20.01 23.27
N ALA A 65 -16.69 19.08 24.03
CA ALA A 65 -16.63 19.19 25.50
C ALA A 65 -15.89 20.44 25.99
N VAL A 66 -14.79 20.82 25.31
CA VAL A 66 -14.07 22.07 25.62
C VAL A 66 -14.93 23.29 25.33
N LEU A 67 -15.62 23.32 24.18
CA LEU A 67 -16.45 24.44 23.75
C LEU A 67 -17.64 24.67 24.69
N VAL A 68 -18.30 23.60 25.16
CA VAL A 68 -19.41 23.70 26.12
C VAL A 68 -18.95 23.72 27.58
N SER A 69 -17.63 23.62 27.84
CA SER A 69 -17.05 23.53 29.18
C SER A 69 -17.70 22.41 30.04
N ASP A 70 -17.90 21.24 29.45
CA ASP A 70 -18.57 20.10 30.09
C ASP A 70 -17.70 19.45 31.17
N SER A 71 -17.86 19.93 32.40
CA SER A 71 -17.18 19.39 33.59
C SER A 71 -17.47 17.91 33.85
N THR A 72 -18.66 17.41 33.45
CA THR A 72 -19.04 16.00 33.65
C THR A 72 -18.26 15.11 32.69
N PHE A 73 -18.12 15.53 31.43
CA PHE A 73 -17.26 14.87 30.46
C PHE A 73 -15.81 14.74 30.95
N PHE A 74 -15.21 15.85 31.41
CA PHE A 74 -13.82 15.85 31.88
C PHE A 74 -13.59 14.98 33.12
N LYS A 75 -14.62 14.79 33.94
CA LYS A 75 -14.55 13.97 35.16
C LYS A 75 -14.73 12.48 34.91
N TYR A 76 -15.60 12.07 33.98
CA TYR A 76 -16.01 10.65 33.86
C TYR A 76 -15.72 10.00 32.51
N ARG A 77 -15.57 10.77 31.42
CA ARG A 77 -15.43 10.23 30.06
C ARG A 77 -14.07 10.53 29.42
N ASN A 78 -13.45 11.64 29.82
CA ASN A 78 -12.22 12.11 29.20
C ASN A 78 -11.04 11.14 29.33
N GLU A 79 -10.91 10.45 30.46
CA GLU A 79 -9.87 9.44 30.67
C GLU A 79 -10.03 8.26 29.70
N THR A 80 -11.25 7.72 29.57
CA THR A 80 -11.55 6.65 28.61
C THR A 80 -11.22 7.04 27.17
N ILE A 81 -11.52 8.28 26.77
CA ILE A 81 -11.18 8.77 25.43
C ILE A 81 -9.66 8.95 25.28
N ASN A 82 -8.95 9.37 26.33
CA ASN A 82 -7.49 9.46 26.31
C ASN A 82 -6.82 8.09 26.13
N ASP A 83 -7.33 7.07 26.82
CA ASP A 83 -6.84 5.69 26.67
C ASP A 83 -7.13 5.14 25.28
N HIS A 84 -8.34 5.41 24.75
CA HIS A 84 -8.70 5.04 23.39
C HIS A 84 -7.80 5.74 22.35
N LEU A 85 -7.62 7.05 22.46
CA LEU A 85 -6.78 7.85 21.58
C LEU A 85 -5.33 7.37 21.62
N THR A 86 -4.79 7.10 22.81
CA THR A 86 -3.43 6.56 22.98
C THR A 86 -3.30 5.18 22.33
N THR A 87 -4.32 4.34 22.46
CA THR A 87 -4.36 3.02 21.81
C THR A 87 -4.37 3.14 20.28
N LEU A 88 -5.17 4.07 19.73
CA LEU A 88 -5.20 4.32 18.28
C LEU A 88 -3.85 4.81 17.76
N VAL A 89 -3.19 5.73 18.49
CA VAL A 89 -1.84 6.20 18.18
C VAL A 89 -0.85 5.03 18.18
N LEU A 90 -0.87 4.16 19.20
CA LEU A 90 0.01 2.99 19.26
C LEU A 90 -0.25 1.99 18.12
N ARG A 91 -1.50 1.83 17.68
CA ARG A 91 -1.84 0.99 16.52
C ARG A 91 -1.34 1.61 15.22
N PHE A 92 -1.44 2.92 15.08
CA PHE A 92 -0.94 3.64 13.90
C PHE A 92 0.59 3.56 13.79
N ASP A 93 1.32 3.63 14.90
CA ASP A 93 2.79 3.50 14.97
C ASP A 93 3.30 2.11 14.52
N LYS A 94 2.43 1.09 14.49
CA LYS A 94 2.75 -0.26 13.98
C LYS A 94 2.57 -0.40 12.47
N THR A 95 1.94 0.58 11.81
CA THR A 95 1.80 0.58 10.35
C THR A 95 3.13 0.98 9.70
N LYS A 96 3.28 0.66 8.42
CA LYS A 96 4.48 1.05 7.67
C LYS A 96 4.45 2.53 7.29
N LEU A 97 5.03 3.39 8.13
CA LEU A 97 5.10 4.82 7.87
C LEU A 97 6.06 5.15 6.71
N THR A 98 5.65 6.07 5.85
CA THR A 98 6.57 6.78 4.95
C THR A 98 7.37 7.83 5.73
N LYS A 99 8.38 8.44 5.08
CA LYS A 99 9.18 9.50 5.71
C LYS A 99 8.33 10.71 6.11
N ASP A 100 7.46 11.15 5.19
CA ASP A 100 6.58 12.30 5.40
C ASP A 100 5.55 12.00 6.49
N GLU A 101 5.02 10.77 6.52
CA GLU A 101 4.11 10.33 7.59
C GLU A 101 4.79 10.29 8.95
N ALA A 102 6.03 9.83 9.03
CA ALA A 102 6.76 9.76 10.29
C ALA A 102 6.94 11.14 10.93
N GLU A 103 7.17 12.18 10.11
CA GLU A 103 7.27 13.57 10.57
C GLU A 103 5.92 14.08 11.11
N VAL A 104 4.86 14.01 10.29
CA VAL A 104 3.52 14.49 10.70
C VAL A 104 2.98 13.70 11.90
N PHE A 105 3.24 12.39 11.93
CA PHE A 105 2.83 11.53 13.04
C PHE A 105 3.63 11.80 14.32
N GLY A 106 4.91 12.20 14.21
CA GLY A 106 5.69 12.72 15.33
C GLY A 106 5.02 13.93 15.98
N ASN A 107 4.58 14.89 15.15
CA ASN A 107 3.86 16.08 15.61
C ASN A 107 2.50 15.73 16.24
N LEU A 108 1.77 14.77 15.64
CA LEU A 108 0.52 14.26 16.21
C LEU A 108 0.75 13.70 17.61
N LYS A 109 1.76 12.83 17.79
CA LYS A 109 2.09 12.22 19.09
C LYS A 109 2.39 13.27 20.15
N GLU A 110 3.12 14.33 19.80
CA GLU A 110 3.42 15.41 20.73
C GLU A 110 2.17 16.22 21.08
N ASN A 111 1.36 16.59 20.08
CA ASN A 111 0.11 17.31 20.31
C ASN A 111 -0.89 16.51 21.16
N VAL A 112 -0.93 15.17 21.04
CA VAL A 112 -1.76 14.32 21.92
C VAL A 112 -1.29 14.41 23.37
N LYS A 113 0.03 14.34 23.62
CA LYS A 113 0.58 14.47 24.98
C LYS A 113 0.27 15.84 25.59
N LEU A 114 0.45 16.90 24.81
CA LEU A 114 0.17 18.27 25.26
C LEU A 114 -1.31 18.47 25.58
N LEU A 115 -2.21 17.93 24.74
CA LEU A 115 -3.64 17.95 25.00
C LEU A 115 -3.98 17.23 26.33
N ILE A 116 -3.52 15.99 26.51
CA ILE A 116 -3.77 15.22 27.74
C ILE A 116 -3.22 15.95 28.99
N ALA A 117 -2.06 16.60 28.88
CA ALA A 117 -1.49 17.38 29.98
C ALA A 117 -2.33 18.63 30.33
N SER A 118 -2.83 19.33 29.31
CA SER A 118 -3.71 20.50 29.49
C SER A 118 -5.06 20.12 30.12
N GLU A 119 -5.63 18.98 29.74
CA GLU A 119 -6.88 18.44 30.31
C GLU A 119 -6.74 18.06 31.79
N LYS A 120 -5.62 17.42 32.18
CA LYS A 120 -5.35 17.10 33.59
C LYS A 120 -5.24 18.35 34.46
N SER A 121 -4.75 19.46 33.90
CA SER A 121 -4.66 20.74 34.59
C SER A 121 -6.02 21.39 34.78
N PHE A 122 -6.92 21.24 33.80
CA PHE A 122 -8.32 21.71 33.87
C PHE A 122 -9.09 21.05 35.03
N VAL A 123 -9.00 19.72 35.17
CA VAL A 123 -9.67 18.98 36.25
C VAL A 123 -9.17 19.38 37.64
N LYS A 124 -7.87 19.74 37.78
CA LYS A 124 -7.26 20.07 39.07
C LYS A 124 -7.51 21.50 39.55
N THR A 125 -7.65 22.45 38.63
CA THR A 125 -7.65 23.88 38.98
C THR A 125 -9.00 24.57 38.77
N GLU A 126 -9.99 23.89 38.16
CA GLU A 126 -11.29 24.44 37.73
C GLU A 126 -11.18 25.76 36.93
N LYS A 127 -9.97 26.11 36.47
CA LYS A 127 -9.72 27.28 35.64
C LYS A 127 -9.65 26.82 34.19
N SER A 128 -10.61 27.32 33.42
CA SER A 128 -10.67 27.19 31.97
C SER A 128 -9.42 27.80 31.33
N ASN A 129 -8.49 26.95 30.90
CA ASN A 129 -7.51 27.32 29.89
C ASN A 129 -7.92 26.71 28.54
N ASN A 130 -9.19 26.93 28.16
CA ASN A 130 -9.81 26.38 26.96
C ASN A 130 -9.05 26.78 25.69
N VAL A 131 -8.36 27.92 25.72
CA VAL A 131 -7.56 28.41 24.59
C VAL A 131 -6.42 27.44 24.22
N ASP A 132 -5.68 26.94 25.21
CA ASP A 132 -4.58 26.00 24.97
C ASP A 132 -5.10 24.63 24.51
N MET A 133 -6.19 24.14 25.12
CA MET A 133 -6.84 22.90 24.69
C MET A 133 -7.34 22.99 23.24
N LEU A 134 -8.02 24.08 22.87
CA LEU A 134 -8.50 24.29 21.49
C LEU A 134 -7.35 24.42 20.50
N LYS A 135 -6.23 25.05 20.90
CA LYS A 135 -5.01 25.12 20.08
C LYS A 135 -4.44 23.74 19.80
N HIS A 136 -4.30 22.89 20.82
CA HIS A 136 -3.83 21.51 20.64
C HIS A 136 -4.80 20.69 19.79
N ILE A 137 -6.11 20.83 20.01
CA ILE A 137 -7.16 20.17 19.20
C ILE A 137 -7.08 20.58 17.73
N SER A 138 -6.90 21.87 17.45
CA SER A 138 -6.72 22.36 16.07
C SER A 138 -5.47 21.76 15.42
N GLY A 139 -4.34 21.72 16.14
CA GLY A 139 -3.10 21.09 15.65
C GLY A 139 -3.26 19.60 15.36
N LEU A 140 -4.00 18.87 16.22
CA LEU A 140 -4.33 17.47 15.98
C LEU A 140 -5.20 17.28 14.73
N LYS A 141 -6.22 18.11 14.54
CA LYS A 141 -7.09 18.06 13.35
C LYS A 141 -6.29 18.32 12.07
N GLU A 142 -5.35 19.27 12.10
CA GLU A 142 -4.44 19.54 11.00
C GLU A 142 -3.53 18.34 10.72
N ASN A 143 -2.87 17.78 11.74
CA ASN A 143 -2.01 16.61 11.58
C ASN A 143 -2.79 15.39 11.03
N LEU A 144 -4.01 15.14 11.51
CA LEU A 144 -4.86 14.05 10.99
C LEU A 144 -5.32 14.28 9.55
N ASN A 145 -5.61 15.53 9.19
CA ASN A 145 -5.96 15.89 7.83
C ASN A 145 -4.78 15.67 6.87
N ASP A 146 -3.58 16.06 7.28
CA ASP A 146 -2.38 15.88 6.47
C ASP A 146 -1.99 14.40 6.35
N LEU A 147 -2.07 13.63 7.45
CA LEU A 147 -1.92 12.17 7.40
C LEU A 147 -2.95 11.55 6.43
N SER A 148 -4.22 11.99 6.48
CA SER A 148 -5.26 11.49 5.56
C SER A 148 -4.92 11.77 4.09
N LYS A 149 -4.39 12.96 3.77
CA LYS A 149 -3.95 13.29 2.40
C LYS A 149 -2.80 12.40 1.95
N ILE A 150 -1.76 12.26 2.80
CA ILE A 150 -0.60 11.42 2.48
C ILE A 150 -1.04 9.96 2.23
N GLN A 151 -1.98 9.47 3.03
CA GLN A 151 -2.56 8.13 2.88
C GLN A 151 -3.27 7.92 1.53
N ILE A 152 -4.00 8.93 1.05
CA ILE A 152 -4.63 8.89 -0.29
C ILE A 152 -3.57 8.90 -1.39
N ASP A 153 -2.52 9.71 -1.26
CA ASP A 153 -1.45 9.81 -2.23
C ASP A 153 -0.64 8.52 -2.33
N GLU A 154 -0.30 7.92 -1.19
CA GLU A 154 0.35 6.62 -1.11
C GLU A 154 -0.54 5.52 -1.69
N GLY A 155 -1.84 5.50 -1.37
CA GLY A 155 -2.80 4.56 -1.95
C GLY A 155 -2.86 4.67 -3.48
N ARG A 156 -2.87 5.89 -4.03
CA ARG A 156 -2.79 6.14 -5.48
C ARG A 156 -1.48 5.62 -6.08
N ARG A 157 -0.35 5.81 -5.38
CA ARG A 157 0.95 5.31 -5.84
C ARG A 157 0.98 3.78 -5.90
N GLN A 158 0.54 3.09 -4.86
CA GLN A 158 0.47 1.62 -4.84
C GLN A 158 -0.44 1.07 -5.93
N MET A 159 -1.60 1.71 -6.15
CA MET A 159 -2.50 1.34 -7.24
C MET A 159 -1.84 1.51 -8.61
N SER A 160 -1.06 2.59 -8.81
CA SER A 160 -0.33 2.80 -10.06
C SER A 160 0.76 1.76 -10.29
N ILE A 161 1.50 1.37 -9.24
CA ILE A 161 2.52 0.31 -9.30
C ILE A 161 1.88 -1.03 -9.68
N SER A 162 0.77 -1.38 -9.01
CA SER A 162 -0.01 -2.57 -9.31
C SER A 162 -0.49 -2.59 -10.75
N LYS A 163 -1.09 -1.49 -11.22
CA LYS A 163 -1.57 -1.38 -12.61
C LYS A 163 -0.45 -1.57 -13.62
N ARG A 164 0.71 -0.92 -13.44
CA ARG A 164 1.85 -1.10 -14.34
C ARG A 164 2.35 -2.54 -14.37
N ALA A 165 2.34 -3.23 -13.23
CA ALA A 165 2.72 -4.64 -13.16
C ALA A 165 1.73 -5.53 -13.91
N VAL A 166 0.42 -5.27 -13.79
CA VAL A 166 -0.62 -5.97 -14.57
C VAL A 166 -0.47 -5.71 -16.06
N ASP A 167 -0.35 -4.44 -16.48
CA ASP A 167 -0.19 -4.06 -17.89
C ASP A 167 1.06 -4.73 -18.51
N THR A 168 2.13 -4.89 -17.71
CA THR A 168 3.34 -5.60 -18.12
C THR A 168 3.08 -7.09 -18.35
N VAL A 169 2.42 -7.77 -17.42
CA VAL A 169 2.06 -9.20 -17.55
C VAL A 169 1.18 -9.41 -18.79
N GLU A 170 0.19 -8.55 -18.98
CA GLU A 170 -0.70 -8.64 -20.13
C GLU A 170 0.08 -8.52 -21.44
N LEU A 171 0.96 -7.53 -21.57
CA LEU A 171 1.78 -7.33 -22.77
C LEU A 171 2.70 -8.53 -23.04
N PHE A 172 3.40 -9.05 -22.03
CA PHE A 172 4.28 -10.22 -22.20
C PHE A 172 3.49 -11.48 -22.56
N THR A 173 2.31 -11.69 -21.97
CA THR A 173 1.43 -12.81 -22.32
C THR A 173 1.01 -12.75 -23.78
N HIS A 174 0.63 -11.57 -24.29
CA HIS A 174 0.26 -11.41 -25.70
C HIS A 174 1.44 -11.71 -26.63
N ILE A 175 2.63 -11.17 -26.33
CA ILE A 175 3.84 -11.43 -27.12
C ILE A 175 4.18 -12.93 -27.11
N GLU A 176 4.08 -13.59 -25.96
CA GLU A 176 4.31 -15.03 -25.83
C GLU A 176 3.38 -15.83 -26.74
N ILE A 177 2.07 -15.54 -26.71
CA ILE A 177 1.09 -16.23 -27.55
C ILE A 177 1.41 -16.05 -29.04
N TYR A 178 1.72 -14.83 -29.49
CA TYR A 178 2.10 -14.59 -30.88
C TYR A 178 3.38 -15.34 -31.27
N PHE A 179 4.37 -15.38 -30.38
CA PHE A 179 5.62 -16.07 -30.63
C PHE A 179 5.45 -17.58 -30.66
N LEU A 180 4.62 -18.15 -29.78
CA LEU A 180 4.29 -19.59 -29.77
C LEU A 180 3.57 -20.00 -31.05
N ILE A 181 2.62 -19.19 -31.54
CA ILE A 181 1.95 -19.43 -32.83
C ILE A 181 2.98 -19.39 -33.98
N PHE A 182 3.84 -18.37 -34.01
CA PHE A 182 4.89 -18.25 -35.02
C PHE A 182 5.82 -19.46 -35.03
N LEU A 183 6.28 -19.89 -33.85
CA LEU A 183 7.19 -21.02 -33.71
C LEU A 183 6.53 -22.35 -34.10
N ALA A 184 5.25 -22.53 -33.78
CA ALA A 184 4.47 -23.68 -34.23
C ALA A 184 4.41 -23.77 -35.78
N VAL A 185 4.20 -22.64 -36.46
CA VAL A 185 4.21 -22.57 -37.94
C VAL A 185 5.60 -22.91 -38.49
N VAL A 186 6.67 -22.35 -37.90
CA VAL A 186 8.05 -22.64 -38.32
C VAL A 186 8.37 -24.13 -38.20
N VAL A 187 7.96 -24.78 -37.09
CA VAL A 187 8.15 -26.23 -36.90
C VAL A 187 7.40 -27.03 -37.94
N GLN A 188 6.14 -26.68 -38.24
CA GLN A 188 5.36 -27.34 -39.30
C GLN A 188 6.06 -27.24 -40.66
N VAL A 189 6.57 -26.06 -41.03
CA VAL A 189 7.32 -25.87 -42.28
C VAL A 189 8.59 -26.72 -42.30
N ILE A 190 9.36 -26.76 -41.22
CA ILE A 190 10.59 -27.57 -41.13
C ILE A 190 10.29 -29.07 -41.28
N ILE A 191 9.21 -29.56 -40.68
CA ILE A 191 8.78 -30.97 -40.81
C ILE A 191 8.39 -31.28 -42.25
N MET A 192 7.62 -30.40 -42.88
CA MET A 192 7.06 -30.61 -44.21
C MET A 192 8.09 -30.41 -45.32
N TYR A 193 9.19 -29.70 -45.05
CA TYR A 193 10.28 -29.48 -45.99
C TYR A 193 11.17 -30.72 -46.11
N GLN A 194 10.84 -31.62 -47.05
CA GLN A 194 11.75 -32.69 -47.47
C GLN A 194 12.90 -32.11 -48.30
N PRO A 195 14.18 -32.26 -47.89
CA PRO A 195 15.29 -31.89 -48.74
C PRO A 195 15.25 -32.78 -49.99
N LYS A 196 15.25 -32.18 -51.19
CA LYS A 196 15.43 -32.93 -52.44
C LYS A 196 16.71 -33.76 -52.31
N ASP A 197 16.56 -35.08 -52.31
CA ASP A 197 17.69 -35.98 -52.47
C ASP A 197 18.39 -35.60 -53.78
N LYS A 198 19.67 -35.23 -53.68
CA LYS A 198 20.51 -35.07 -54.85
C LYS A 198 20.74 -36.48 -55.38
N GLU A 199 19.95 -36.86 -56.38
CA GLU A 199 20.25 -38.00 -57.24
C GLU A 199 21.70 -37.90 -57.71
N LYS A 200 22.48 -38.94 -57.40
CA LYS A 200 23.76 -39.23 -58.03
C LYS A 200 23.63 -40.58 -58.71
#